data_AF-A0A920LZX5-F1
#
_entry.id   AF-A0A920LZX5-F1
#
_cell.length_a   1.000
_cell.length_b   1.000
_cell.length_c   1.000
_cell.angle_alpha   90.00
_cell.angle_beta   90.00
_cell.angle_gamma   90.00
#
_symmetry.space_group_name_H-M   'P 1'
#
loop_
_entity.id
_entity.type
_entity.pdbx_description
1 polymer ?
#
loop_
_entity_poly.entity_id
_entity_poly.type
_entity_poly.pdbx_seq_one_letter_code
_entity_poly.pdbx_strand_id
1 'polypeptide(L)'
;MNYLNKIRSMGGEFFEDIFDLEIDEVSIGWRPIPIDGKPIIGRLDHNPNIYLATMHSGISLGPLVGSLVARELVQDIEIPVLENFRPSRFD
;
A
#
# COMPACT_ATOMS: atom_id res chain seq x y z
N MET A 1 -10.73 -20.99 10.98
CA MET A 1 -9.74 -21.14 12.08
C MET A 1 -8.58 -22.03 11.64
N ASN A 2 -7.72 -21.60 10.70
CA ASN A 2 -6.54 -22.42 10.32
C ASN A 2 -5.36 -21.65 9.68
N TYR A 3 -5.34 -20.31 9.72
CA TYR A 3 -4.25 -19.53 9.09
C TYR A 3 -2.91 -19.69 9.82
N LEU A 4 -2.93 -19.86 11.14
CA LEU A 4 -1.71 -20.08 11.93
C LEU A 4 -1.04 -21.40 11.59
N ASN A 5 -1.79 -22.50 11.50
CA ASN A 5 -1.22 -23.78 11.09
C ASN A 5 -0.73 -23.72 9.63
N LYS A 6 -1.41 -22.95 8.76
CA LYS A 6 -0.92 -22.72 7.39
C LYS A 6 0.40 -21.95 7.38
N ILE A 7 0.53 -20.87 8.17
CA ILE A 7 1.76 -20.09 8.33
C ILE A 7 2.89 -20.97 8.87
N ARG A 8 2.65 -21.73 9.96
CA ARG A 8 3.63 -22.66 10.54
C ARG A 8 4.04 -23.75 9.56
N SER A 9 3.09 -24.36 8.84
CA SER A 9 3.39 -25.39 7.84
C SER A 9 4.29 -24.84 6.72
N MET A 10 3.97 -23.67 6.17
CA MET A 10 4.81 -23.03 5.14
C MET A 10 6.18 -22.62 5.70
N GLY A 11 6.23 -22.05 6.91
CA GLY A 11 7.50 -21.66 7.53
C GLY A 11 8.38 -22.86 7.88
N GLY A 12 7.76 -24.02 8.17
CA GLY A 12 8.45 -25.29 8.44
C GLY A 12 9.22 -25.84 7.25
N GLU A 13 8.95 -25.37 6.02
CA GLU A 13 9.79 -25.64 4.85
C GLU A 13 11.16 -24.97 4.95
N PHE A 14 11.30 -23.95 5.80
CA PHE A 14 12.51 -23.13 5.95
C PHE A 14 13.15 -23.21 7.35
N PHE A 15 12.35 -23.43 8.39
CA PHE A 15 12.76 -23.40 9.79
C PHE A 15 12.18 -24.60 10.55
N GLU A 16 13.01 -25.58 10.89
CA GLU A 16 12.57 -26.83 11.54
C GLU A 16 11.99 -26.60 12.95
N ASP A 17 12.50 -25.59 13.65
CA ASP A 17 12.14 -25.24 15.03
C ASP A 17 10.86 -24.39 15.14
N ILE A 18 10.25 -23.99 14.02
CA ILE A 18 9.04 -23.13 14.03
C ILE A 18 7.84 -23.75 14.75
N PHE A 19 7.81 -25.08 14.86
CA PHE A 19 6.75 -25.82 15.55
C PHE A 19 6.87 -25.75 17.07
N ASP A 20 8.09 -25.51 17.58
CA ASP A 20 8.39 -25.41 19.00
C ASP A 20 8.25 -23.97 19.53
N LEU A 21 8.06 -22.99 18.64
CA LEU A 21 7.88 -21.58 19.01
C LEU A 21 6.48 -21.30 19.55
N GLU A 22 6.43 -20.60 20.68
CA GLU A 22 5.20 -19.99 21.19
C GLU A 22 4.83 -18.75 20.38
N ILE A 23 3.54 -18.58 20.07
CA ILE A 23 3.03 -17.41 19.36
C ILE A 23 2.84 -16.28 20.37
N ASP A 24 3.55 -15.17 20.15
CA ASP A 24 3.43 -13.96 20.97
C ASP A 24 2.15 -13.18 20.66
N GLU A 25 1.95 -12.79 19.40
CA GLU A 25 0.77 -12.03 18.96
C GLU A 25 0.29 -12.48 17.56
N VAL A 26 -1.02 -12.34 17.32
CA VAL A 26 -1.63 -12.51 16.00
C VAL A 26 -2.48 -11.29 15.67
N SER A 27 -2.16 -10.63 14.56
CA SER A 27 -2.91 -9.48 14.06
C SER A 27 -3.31 -9.66 12.59
N ILE A 28 -4.37 -8.96 12.17
CA ILE A 28 -4.84 -8.95 10.79
C ILE A 28 -4.54 -7.58 10.19
N GLY A 29 -3.69 -7.57 9.17
CA GLY A 29 -3.40 -6.38 8.37
C GLY A 29 -4.31 -6.26 7.16
N TRP A 30 -5.02 -5.13 7.05
CA TRP A 30 -5.76 -4.77 5.84
C TRP A 30 -4.84 -4.05 4.87
N ARG A 31 -4.76 -4.55 3.64
CA ARG A 31 -3.91 -3.97 2.60
C ARG A 31 -4.75 -3.08 1.69
N PRO A 32 -4.42 -1.79 1.55
CA PRO A 32 -5.10 -0.92 0.59
C PRO A 32 -4.60 -1.23 -0.82
N ILE A 33 -5.32 -2.12 -1.51
CA ILE A 33 -5.02 -2.53 -2.90
C ILE A 33 -6.11 -1.95 -3.79
N PRO A 34 -5.80 -0.91 -4.59
CA PRO A 34 -6.70 -0.43 -5.64
C PRO A 34 -7.11 -1.55 -6.61
N ILE A 35 -8.31 -1.45 -7.19
CA ILE A 35 -8.91 -2.52 -8.01
C ILE A 35 -8.08 -2.90 -9.24
N ASP A 36 -7.27 -1.96 -9.75
CA ASP A 36 -6.37 -2.17 -10.89
C ASP A 36 -4.93 -2.53 -10.47
N GLY A 37 -4.68 -2.68 -9.16
CA GLY A 37 -3.39 -3.00 -8.57
C GLY A 37 -2.35 -1.87 -8.59
N LYS A 38 -2.69 -0.67 -9.08
CA LYS A 38 -1.76 0.48 -9.18
C LYS A 38 -2.03 1.52 -8.09
N PRO A 39 -1.02 2.28 -7.63
CA PRO A 39 -1.26 3.44 -6.76
C PRO A 39 -2.31 4.40 -7.31
N ILE A 40 -3.04 5.05 -6.41
CA ILE A 40 -3.92 6.19 -6.73
C ILE A 40 -3.34 7.42 -6.05
N ILE A 41 -2.80 8.36 -6.83
CA ILE A 41 -2.06 9.54 -6.36
C ILE A 41 -2.50 10.77 -7.16
N GLY A 42 -3.14 11.73 -6.50
CA GLY A 42 -3.56 12.98 -7.13
C GLY A 42 -4.89 13.52 -6.61
N ARG A 43 -5.33 14.62 -7.19
CA ARG A 43 -6.62 15.25 -6.88
C ARG A 43 -7.78 14.51 -7.54
N LEU A 44 -8.97 14.57 -6.94
CA LEU A 44 -10.20 14.09 -7.59
C LEU A 44 -10.71 15.10 -8.61
N ASP A 45 -11.09 14.65 -9.79
CA ASP A 45 -11.57 15.51 -10.88
C ASP A 45 -12.83 16.27 -10.49
N HIS A 46 -13.76 15.60 -9.80
CA HIS A 46 -15.02 16.19 -9.32
C HIS A 46 -14.87 17.01 -8.02
N ASN A 47 -13.73 16.93 -7.33
CA ASN A 47 -13.46 17.71 -6.12
C ASN A 47 -11.94 17.94 -5.92
N PRO A 48 -11.37 19.01 -6.50
CA PRO A 48 -9.92 19.25 -6.46
C PRO A 48 -9.35 19.56 -5.07
N ASN A 49 -10.21 19.77 -4.07
CA ASN A 49 -9.79 19.93 -2.67
C ASN A 49 -9.45 18.61 -1.98
N ILE A 50 -9.78 17.46 -2.61
CA ILE A 50 -9.45 16.13 -2.10
C ILE A 50 -8.25 15.59 -2.87
N TYR A 51 -7.19 15.26 -2.14
CA TYR A 51 -5.99 14.62 -2.68
C TYR A 51 -5.89 13.18 -2.12
N LEU A 52 -5.76 12.19 -3.00
CA LEU A 52 -5.58 10.79 -2.66
C LEU A 52 -4.11 10.36 -2.79
N ALA A 53 -3.67 9.50 -1.88
CA ALA A 53 -2.38 8.81 -1.96
C ALA A 53 -2.53 7.41 -1.33
N THR A 54 -3.05 6.45 -2.09
CA THR A 54 -3.30 5.07 -1.63
C THR A 54 -2.55 4.05 -2.48
N MET A 55 -1.89 3.09 -1.84
CA MET A 55 -1.07 2.08 -2.52
C MET A 55 -0.80 0.85 -1.66
N HIS A 56 -0.64 -0.31 -2.32
CA HIS A 56 -0.19 -1.55 -1.67
C HIS A 56 1.25 -1.43 -1.14
N SER A 57 2.12 -0.75 -1.90
CA SER A 57 3.55 -0.55 -1.58
C SER A 57 3.81 0.60 -0.60
N GLY A 58 2.86 0.86 0.32
CA GLY A 58 2.86 1.96 1.28
C GLY A 58 4.18 2.14 2.04
N ILE A 59 4.75 1.04 2.54
CA ILE A 59 5.99 1.05 3.31
C ILE A 59 7.19 1.34 2.42
N SER A 60 7.36 0.60 1.32
CA SER A 60 8.54 0.70 0.45
C SER A 60 8.60 2.03 -0.31
N LEU A 61 7.45 2.54 -0.77
CA LEU A 61 7.39 3.76 -1.60
C LEU A 61 6.89 4.99 -0.85
N GLY A 62 6.51 4.85 0.43
CA GLY A 62 5.99 5.94 1.25
C GLY A 62 6.85 7.20 1.24
N PRO A 63 8.18 7.10 1.45
CA PRO A 63 9.06 8.28 1.40
C PRO A 63 9.08 8.98 0.04
N LEU A 64 9.12 8.22 -1.06
CA LEU A 64 9.10 8.77 -2.42
C LEU A 64 7.76 9.47 -2.69
N VAL A 65 6.65 8.76 -2.47
CA VAL A 65 5.32 9.30 -2.71
C VAL A 65 5.08 10.53 -1.82
N GLY A 66 5.44 10.49 -0.54
CA GLY A 66 5.33 11.65 0.35
C GLY A 66 6.07 12.88 -0.17
N SER A 67 7.29 12.70 -0.69
CA SER A 67 8.05 13.80 -1.31
C SER A 67 7.40 14.35 -2.58
N LEU A 68 6.82 13.48 -3.42
CA LEU A 68 6.13 13.89 -4.64
C LEU A 68 4.83 14.62 -4.32
N VAL A 69 4.02 14.07 -3.41
CA VAL A 69 2.76 14.67 -2.94
C VAL A 69 3.01 16.04 -2.32
N ALA A 70 4.00 16.17 -1.43
CA ALA A 70 4.35 17.45 -0.83
C ALA A 70 4.72 18.49 -1.90
N ARG A 71 5.46 18.08 -2.93
CA ARG A 71 5.84 18.95 -4.04
C ARG A 71 4.62 19.39 -4.88
N GLU A 72 3.73 18.47 -5.23
CA GLU A 72 2.48 18.81 -5.95
C GLU A 72 1.63 19.80 -5.15
N LEU A 73 1.45 19.57 -3.85
CA LEU A 73 0.60 20.39 -3.00
C LEU A 73 1.19 21.77 -2.72
N VAL A 74 2.50 21.87 -2.45
CA VAL A 74 3.15 23.15 -2.09
C VAL A 74 3.40 24.02 -3.33
N GLN A 75 3.77 23.41 -4.46
CA GLN A 75 4.09 24.15 -5.69
C GLN A 75 2.88 24.32 -6.61
N ASP A 76 1.76 23.66 -6.29
CA ASP A 76 0.57 23.57 -7.13
C ASP A 76 0.89 23.13 -8.57
N ILE A 77 1.63 22.02 -8.68
CA ILE A 77 2.01 21.43 -9.94
C ILE A 77 1.56 19.97 -10.03
N GLU A 78 1.51 19.47 -11.26
CA GLU A 78 1.41 18.04 -11.54
C GLU A 78 2.78 17.47 -11.93
N ILE A 79 3.16 16.35 -11.31
CA ILE A 79 4.43 15.67 -11.61
C ILE A 79 4.18 14.59 -12.66
N PRO A 80 4.88 14.62 -13.82
CA PRO A 80 4.64 13.69 -14.93
C PRO A 80 4.78 12.20 -14.60
N VAL A 81 5.62 11.84 -13.61
CA VAL A 81 5.78 10.44 -13.19
C VAL A 81 4.51 9.86 -12.57
N LEU A 82 3.58 10.72 -12.11
CA LEU A 82 2.33 10.33 -11.47
C LEU A 82 1.15 10.19 -12.44
N GLU A 83 1.35 10.47 -13.73
CA GLU A 83 0.29 10.49 -14.75
C GLU A 83 -0.52 9.17 -14.80
N ASN A 84 0.19 8.04 -14.80
CA ASN A 84 -0.44 6.72 -14.84
C ASN A 84 -1.04 6.26 -13.49
N PHE A 85 -0.99 7.12 -12.47
CA PHE A 85 -1.50 6.86 -11.12
C PHE A 85 -2.60 7.83 -10.70
N ARG A 86 -3.06 8.71 -11.60
CA ARG A 86 -4.12 9.67 -11.27
C ARG A 86 -5.46 8.99 -10.92
N PRO A 87 -6.29 9.62 -10.08
CA PRO A 87 -7.66 9.14 -9.80
C PRO A 87 -8.55 9.06 -11.05
N SER A 88 -8.35 9.97 -12.02
CA SER A 88 -9.08 10.06 -13.29
C SER A 88 -9.10 8.76 -14.13
N ARG A 89 -8.29 7.77 -13.76
CA ARG A 89 -8.30 6.42 -14.35
C ARG A 89 -9.54 5.61 -13.98
N PHE A 90 -10.32 6.05 -13.00
CA PHE A 90 -11.55 5.41 -12.53
C PHE A 90 -12.81 6.28 -12.67
N ASP A 91 -12.66 7.51 -13.15
CA ASP A 91 -13.75 8.46 -13.36
C ASP A 91 -14.41 8.28 -14.74
#